data_AF-A0A953E3H0-F1
#
_entry.id   AF-A0A953E3H0-F1
#
_cell.length_a   1.000
_cell.length_b   1.000
_cell.length_c   1.000
_cell.angle_alpha   90.00
_cell.angle_beta   90.00
_cell.angle_gamma   90.00
#
_symmetry.space_group_name_H-M   'P 1'
#
loop_
_entity.id
_entity.type
_entity.pdbx_description
1 polymer ?
#
loop_
_entity_poly.entity_id
_entity_poly.type
_entity_poly.pdbx_seq_one_letter_code
_entity_poly.pdbx_strand_id
1 'polypeptide(L)'
;VYNRHRAPASRHLRLLGNVPNLRAAAFRHSALEIGVEGLAAVATSTTTATTLAGLSFNGLDGITPTARGLLLDAQKGFAFVVDCSQAKEFALAHWLVGGADGGRLFVRCFDAAMNVRENLAGDVLASLTTMVWNAPSKAWTGGATMADSSLNRRMTVRLGPGVAFAQIGVVGLDGAIELEALRLYGLPEDAPALLCGTPALPVGQREFAAEVAWDLPSLAPGATGLLDVTVTGSRQGDLAYTALAASTRFIELDATAWSNNAVRVMARNISPTATFDLGPATLSVAVTKRRIP
;
A
#
# COMPACT_ATOMS: atom_id res chain seq x y z
N VAL A 1 4.28 -14.39 -36.26
CA VAL A 1 2.82 -14.23 -36.49
C VAL A 1 2.10 -15.33 -35.73
N TYR A 2 1.52 -15.05 -34.56
CA TYR A 2 0.64 -16.01 -33.87
C TYR A 2 -0.77 -15.89 -34.44
N ASN A 3 -1.02 -16.60 -35.54
CA ASN A 3 -2.36 -16.82 -36.09
C ASN A 3 -3.15 -17.71 -35.12
N ARG A 4 -4.06 -17.13 -34.33
CA ARG A 4 -5.18 -17.87 -33.77
C ARG A 4 -6.45 -17.10 -34.08
N HIS A 5 -7.25 -17.68 -34.97
CA HIS A 5 -8.66 -17.38 -35.17
C HIS A 5 -9.35 -17.50 -33.79
N ARG A 6 -9.49 -16.40 -33.05
CA ARG A 6 -10.28 -16.36 -31.81
C ARG A 6 -11.52 -15.51 -32.08
N ALA A 7 -12.67 -15.99 -31.62
CA ALA A 7 -13.96 -15.35 -31.82
C ALA A 7 -13.95 -13.88 -31.34
N PRO A 8 -14.73 -12.96 -31.93
CA PRO A 8 -14.68 -11.51 -31.65
C PRO A 8 -14.91 -11.08 -30.18
N ALA A 9 -15.22 -12.02 -29.27
CA ALA A 9 -15.35 -11.83 -27.83
C ALA A 9 -14.06 -12.16 -27.02
N SER A 10 -12.90 -12.42 -27.64
CA SER A 10 -11.80 -13.16 -27.02
C SER A 10 -10.70 -12.38 -26.25
N ARG A 11 -10.99 -11.19 -25.72
CA ARG A 11 -10.17 -10.56 -24.67
C ARG A 11 -11.08 -10.09 -23.52
N HIS A 12 -11.71 -11.04 -22.83
CA HIS A 12 -12.39 -10.75 -21.57
C HIS A 12 -11.35 -10.34 -20.54
N LEU A 13 -11.37 -9.08 -20.11
CA LEU A 13 -10.47 -8.58 -19.08
C LEU A 13 -10.86 -9.16 -17.72
N ARG A 14 -9.88 -9.74 -17.01
CA ARG A 14 -10.03 -10.22 -15.64
C ARG A 14 -9.78 -9.07 -14.68
N LEU A 15 -10.65 -8.87 -13.70
CA LEU A 15 -10.38 -7.94 -12.59
C LEU A 15 -9.26 -8.51 -11.71
N LEU A 16 -8.18 -7.75 -11.53
CA LEU A 16 -7.04 -8.13 -10.70
C LEU A 16 -7.09 -7.41 -9.35
N GLY A 17 -7.35 -6.10 -9.36
CA GLY A 17 -7.41 -5.26 -8.17
C GLY A 17 -8.50 -4.21 -8.30
N ASN A 18 -9.13 -3.85 -7.17
CA ASN A 18 -10.23 -2.90 -7.13
C ASN A 18 -10.27 -2.18 -5.80
N VAL A 19 -10.24 -0.85 -5.86
CA VAL A 19 -10.65 0.03 -4.78
C VAL A 19 -11.90 0.77 -5.26
N PRO A 20 -13.11 0.30 -4.90
CA PRO A 20 -14.35 0.84 -5.42
C PRO A 20 -14.64 2.24 -4.88
N ASN A 21 -14.08 2.59 -3.72
CA ASN A 21 -14.14 3.93 -3.16
C ASN A 21 -12.86 4.17 -2.31
N LEU A 22 -12.01 5.09 -2.76
CA LEU A 22 -10.75 5.41 -2.09
C LEU A 22 -10.99 6.01 -0.71
N ARG A 23 -12.04 6.81 -0.55
CA ARG A 23 -12.38 7.44 0.73
C ARG A 23 -12.70 6.43 1.83
N ALA A 24 -13.42 5.36 1.49
CA ALA A 24 -13.76 4.28 2.41
C ALA A 24 -12.56 3.35 2.70
N ALA A 25 -11.71 3.12 1.69
CA ALA A 25 -10.49 2.32 1.83
C ALA A 25 -9.34 3.09 2.50
N ALA A 26 -9.46 4.41 2.66
CA ALA A 26 -8.43 5.24 3.24
C ALA A 26 -8.23 4.98 4.74
N PHE A 27 -6.97 5.04 5.16
CA PHE A 27 -6.56 4.97 6.55
C PHE A 27 -5.54 6.04 6.86
N ARG A 28 -5.49 6.46 8.12
CA ARG A 28 -4.50 7.41 8.61
C ARG A 28 -3.18 6.67 8.87
N HIS A 29 -2.17 6.89 8.05
CA HIS A 29 -0.85 6.27 8.28
C HIS A 29 -0.12 6.96 9.44
N SER A 30 -0.15 8.28 9.49
CA SER A 30 0.38 9.14 10.57
C SER A 30 -0.49 10.39 10.75
N ALA A 31 -0.06 11.36 11.58
CA ALA A 31 -0.81 12.60 11.80
C ALA A 31 -1.14 13.34 10.50
N LEU A 32 -0.22 13.32 9.52
CA LEU A 32 -0.34 14.03 8.24
C LEU A 32 -0.52 13.07 7.05
N GLU A 33 -0.07 11.82 7.16
CA GLU A 33 -0.04 10.93 6.00
C GLU A 33 -1.30 10.06 5.91
N ILE A 34 -1.86 9.95 4.70
CA ILE A 34 -3.00 9.09 4.39
C ILE A 34 -2.58 8.00 3.41
N GLY A 35 -2.98 6.76 3.71
CA GLY A 35 -2.82 5.59 2.87
C GLY A 35 -4.16 5.06 2.38
N VAL A 36 -4.11 4.12 1.42
CA VAL A 36 -5.29 3.40 0.93
C VAL A 36 -5.01 1.91 0.96
N GLU A 37 -5.93 1.16 1.57
CA GLU A 37 -5.82 -0.29 1.66
C GLU A 37 -5.78 -0.94 0.26
N GLY A 38 -4.80 -1.81 0.03
CA GLY A 38 -4.56 -2.48 -1.26
C GLY A 38 -3.80 -1.65 -2.30
N LEU A 39 -3.37 -0.41 -2.00
CA LEU A 39 -2.61 0.45 -2.92
C LEU A 39 -1.32 0.97 -2.27
N ALA A 40 -0.29 1.16 -3.09
CA ALA A 40 0.86 1.96 -2.71
C ALA A 40 0.55 3.44 -2.95
N ALA A 41 0.79 4.28 -1.96
CA ALA A 41 0.89 5.72 -2.20
C ALA A 41 2.19 5.96 -2.99
N VAL A 42 2.11 6.80 -4.02
CA VAL A 42 3.22 7.11 -4.91
C VAL A 42 3.36 8.61 -5.09
N ALA A 43 4.59 9.05 -5.31
CA ALA A 43 4.91 10.44 -5.61
C ALA A 43 5.72 10.57 -6.89
N THR A 44 5.56 11.71 -7.56
CA THR A 44 6.38 12.12 -8.71
C THR A 44 7.36 13.26 -8.39
N SER A 45 7.67 13.47 -7.12
CA SER A 45 8.75 14.34 -6.67
C SER A 45 10.12 13.70 -6.91
N THR A 46 11.19 14.51 -6.88
CA THR A 46 12.57 14.02 -6.97
C THR A 46 12.87 12.99 -5.88
N THR A 47 13.49 11.87 -6.25
CA THR A 47 13.87 10.80 -5.32
C THR A 47 15.23 10.18 -5.65
N THR A 48 15.97 9.80 -4.60
CA THR A 48 17.20 9.00 -4.72
C THR A 48 16.93 7.50 -4.63
N ALA A 49 15.75 7.10 -4.14
CA ALA A 49 15.41 5.68 -3.99
C ALA A 49 15.39 4.95 -5.33
N THR A 50 15.88 3.72 -5.34
CA THR A 50 16.01 2.87 -6.54
C THR A 50 15.28 1.55 -6.40
N THR A 51 14.61 1.28 -5.27
CA THR A 51 13.97 0.00 -5.01
C THR A 51 12.45 0.14 -4.96
N LEU A 52 11.74 -0.95 -5.26
CA LEU A 52 10.28 -1.02 -5.17
C LEU A 52 9.78 -0.63 -3.77
N ALA A 53 10.42 -1.16 -2.72
CA ALA A 53 10.08 -0.86 -1.34
C ALA A 53 10.34 0.61 -0.99
N GLY A 54 11.47 1.19 -1.43
CA GLY A 54 11.79 2.60 -1.17
C GLY A 54 10.91 3.59 -1.94
N LEU A 55 10.14 3.12 -2.92
CA LEU A 55 9.29 3.93 -3.79
C LEU A 55 7.80 3.60 -3.66
N SER A 56 7.44 2.74 -2.70
CA SER A 56 6.07 2.39 -2.35
C SER A 56 5.79 2.82 -0.92
N PHE A 57 4.91 3.80 -0.73
CA PHE A 57 4.64 4.36 0.59
C PHE A 57 3.33 3.82 1.17
N ASN A 58 3.29 3.62 2.49
CA ASN A 58 2.07 3.26 3.21
C ASN A 58 1.08 4.43 3.31
N GLY A 59 1.57 5.66 3.18
CA GLY A 59 0.77 6.87 3.09
C GLY A 59 1.68 8.04 2.72
N LEU A 60 1.09 9.13 2.28
CA LEU A 60 1.79 10.39 1.98
C LEU A 60 1.00 11.57 2.55
N ASP A 61 1.70 12.65 2.85
CA ASP A 61 1.11 13.97 3.08
C ASP A 61 0.61 14.58 1.76
N GLY A 62 -0.18 15.65 1.82
CA GLY A 62 -0.83 16.27 0.66
C GLY A 62 -1.96 15.41 0.09
N ILE A 63 -2.60 14.61 0.95
CA ILE A 63 -3.76 13.80 0.63
C ILE A 63 -4.86 14.18 1.62
N THR A 64 -5.95 14.75 1.10
CA THR A 64 -7.05 15.25 1.90
C THR A 64 -8.33 14.44 1.62
N PRO A 65 -8.97 13.87 2.65
CA PRO A 65 -10.21 13.13 2.46
C PRO A 65 -11.37 14.08 2.17
N THR A 66 -12.19 13.74 1.18
CA THR A 66 -13.42 14.47 0.87
C THR A 66 -14.65 13.62 1.23
N ALA A 67 -15.84 14.08 0.85
CA ALA A 67 -17.07 13.31 1.04
C ALA A 67 -17.15 12.07 0.13
N ARG A 68 -16.47 12.05 -1.02
CA ARG A 68 -16.60 10.99 -2.04
C ARG A 68 -15.30 10.30 -2.40
N GLY A 69 -14.17 11.00 -2.29
CA GLY A 69 -12.86 10.50 -2.72
C GLY A 69 -11.72 11.04 -1.86
N LEU A 70 -10.53 11.07 -2.45
CA LEU A 70 -9.35 11.69 -1.87
C LEU A 70 -8.85 12.78 -2.82
N LEU A 71 -8.74 14.02 -2.32
CA LEU A 71 -8.06 15.10 -3.00
C LEU A 71 -6.55 14.87 -2.85
N LEU A 72 -5.88 14.64 -3.98
CA LEU A 72 -4.45 14.41 -4.07
C LEU A 72 -3.81 15.68 -4.59
N ASP A 73 -2.86 16.22 -3.85
CA ASP A 73 -2.04 17.33 -4.34
C ASP A 73 -1.29 16.95 -5.62
N ALA A 74 -0.77 17.96 -6.31
CA ALA A 74 0.13 17.75 -7.43
C ALA A 74 1.26 16.77 -7.00
N GLN A 75 1.65 15.92 -7.95
CA GLN A 75 2.66 14.88 -7.75
C GLN A 75 2.30 13.76 -6.75
N LYS A 76 1.07 13.69 -6.22
CA LYS A 76 0.60 12.56 -5.40
C LYS A 76 -0.28 11.63 -6.22
N GLY A 77 -0.30 10.36 -5.84
CA GLY A 77 -1.07 9.34 -6.53
C GLY A 77 -1.14 8.02 -5.77
N PHE A 78 -1.87 7.08 -6.36
CA PHE A 78 -1.97 5.72 -5.88
C PHE A 78 -1.78 4.74 -7.03
N ALA A 79 -1.13 3.61 -6.74
CA ALA A 79 -0.85 2.57 -7.71
C ALA A 79 -1.05 1.17 -7.11
N PHE A 80 -1.50 0.25 -7.95
CA PHE A 80 -1.36 -1.18 -7.68
C PHE A 80 0.09 -1.59 -7.92
N VAL A 81 0.61 -2.49 -7.09
CA VAL A 81 1.91 -3.12 -7.32
C VAL A 81 1.70 -4.56 -7.76
N VAL A 82 2.22 -4.91 -8.94
CA VAL A 82 1.90 -6.15 -9.64
C VAL A 82 3.16 -6.93 -9.99
N ASP A 83 3.14 -8.24 -9.76
CA ASP A 83 4.10 -9.17 -10.35
C ASP A 83 3.82 -9.32 -11.85
N CYS A 84 4.76 -8.86 -12.66
CA CYS A 84 4.66 -8.85 -14.11
C CYS A 84 5.51 -9.94 -14.75
N SER A 85 6.04 -10.92 -14.01
CA SER A 85 6.92 -11.96 -14.54
C SER A 85 6.28 -12.74 -15.70
N GLN A 86 4.98 -13.04 -15.61
CA GLN A 86 4.20 -13.70 -16.66
C GLN A 86 3.29 -12.73 -17.43
N ALA A 87 2.55 -11.88 -16.71
CA ALA A 87 1.60 -10.93 -17.30
C ALA A 87 2.28 -9.62 -17.72
N LYS A 88 2.12 -9.23 -18.98
CA LYS A 88 2.68 -7.97 -19.53
C LYS A 88 1.63 -6.98 -20.02
N GLU A 89 0.35 -7.33 -20.00
CA GLU A 89 -0.73 -6.47 -20.50
C GLU A 89 -1.78 -6.25 -19.42
N PHE A 90 -2.06 -4.98 -19.16
CA PHE A 90 -2.99 -4.53 -18.13
C PHE A 90 -3.91 -3.46 -18.68
N ALA A 91 -5.05 -3.23 -18.03
CA ALA A 91 -5.86 -2.05 -18.25
C ALA A 91 -6.15 -1.37 -16.92
N LEU A 92 -5.74 -0.12 -16.79
CA LEU A 92 -6.07 0.72 -15.64
C LEU A 92 -7.37 1.46 -15.94
N ALA A 93 -8.29 1.43 -14.98
CA ALA A 93 -9.45 2.30 -14.97
C ALA A 93 -9.51 3.12 -13.69
N HIS A 94 -9.85 4.40 -13.84
CA HIS A 94 -9.95 5.33 -12.73
C HIS A 94 -11.21 6.19 -12.86
N TRP A 95 -11.65 6.74 -11.73
CA TRP A 95 -12.76 7.66 -11.66
C TRP A 95 -12.36 8.84 -10.79
N LEU A 96 -12.43 10.04 -11.34
CA LEU A 96 -12.35 11.25 -10.55
C LEU A 96 -13.75 11.66 -10.09
N VAL A 97 -13.81 12.30 -8.92
CA VAL A 97 -15.06 12.71 -8.31
C VAL A 97 -15.84 13.63 -9.25
N GLY A 98 -17.12 13.30 -9.47
CA GLY A 98 -17.99 14.08 -10.36
C GLY A 98 -17.71 13.89 -11.86
N GLY A 99 -16.90 12.90 -12.25
CA GLY A 99 -16.54 12.68 -13.65
C GLY A 99 -15.58 13.73 -14.21
N ALA A 100 -14.78 14.35 -13.34
CA ALA A 100 -13.78 15.33 -13.75
C ALA A 100 -12.71 14.69 -14.65
N ASP A 101 -12.17 15.49 -15.57
CA ASP A 101 -10.97 15.14 -16.32
C ASP A 101 -9.72 15.47 -15.50
N GLY A 102 -8.67 14.68 -15.65
CA GLY A 102 -7.40 14.96 -15.00
C GLY A 102 -6.58 13.73 -14.68
N GLY A 103 -5.47 13.98 -13.99
CA GLY A 103 -4.54 12.95 -13.60
C GLY A 103 -3.79 12.37 -14.79
N ARG A 104 -2.67 11.72 -14.49
CA ARG A 104 -1.83 11.06 -15.49
C ARG A 104 -1.68 9.60 -15.16
N LEU A 105 -1.75 8.77 -16.19
CA LEU A 105 -1.30 7.39 -16.09
C LEU A 105 0.14 7.39 -15.56
N PHE A 106 0.36 6.61 -14.51
CA PHE A 106 1.62 6.45 -13.84
C PHE A 106 2.04 4.99 -13.90
N VAL A 107 3.24 4.73 -14.42
CA VAL A 107 3.85 3.41 -14.44
C VAL A 107 5.29 3.48 -14.00
N ARG A 108 5.67 2.70 -12.98
CA ARG A 108 7.08 2.52 -12.60
C ARG A 108 7.45 1.06 -12.75
N CYS A 109 8.54 0.79 -13.46
CA CYS A 109 8.98 -0.57 -13.81
C CYS A 109 10.18 -1.00 -12.97
N PHE A 110 10.17 -2.27 -12.57
CA PHE A 110 11.23 -2.86 -11.75
C PHE A 110 11.72 -4.18 -12.34
N ASP A 111 12.99 -4.50 -12.11
CA ASP A 111 13.59 -5.78 -12.47
C ASP A 111 13.28 -6.88 -11.44
N ALA A 112 13.81 -8.08 -11.67
CA ALA A 112 13.60 -9.22 -10.77
C ALA A 112 14.23 -9.04 -9.37
N ALA A 113 15.20 -8.13 -9.23
CA ALA A 113 15.78 -7.74 -7.95
C ALA A 113 15.04 -6.56 -7.31
N MET A 114 13.86 -6.19 -7.84
CA MET A 114 13.04 -5.07 -7.40
C MET A 114 13.73 -3.70 -7.49
N ASN A 115 14.73 -3.56 -8.35
CA ASN A 115 15.36 -2.27 -8.67
C ASN A 115 14.62 -1.60 -9.82
N VAL A 116 14.56 -0.27 -9.80
CA VAL A 116 13.96 0.52 -10.88
C VAL A 116 14.69 0.26 -12.18
N ARG A 117 13.92 0.06 -13.24
CA ARG A 117 14.42 0.00 -14.62
C ARG A 117 14.42 1.42 -15.19
N GLU A 118 15.56 2.09 -15.10
CA GLU A 118 15.67 3.50 -15.44
C GLU A 118 15.71 3.74 -16.96
N ASN A 119 14.71 4.46 -17.47
CA ASN A 119 14.63 4.99 -18.84
C ASN A 119 14.95 3.98 -19.97
N LEU A 120 14.43 2.76 -19.89
CA LEU A 120 14.63 1.76 -20.93
C LEU A 120 13.53 1.83 -21.99
N ALA A 121 13.92 2.04 -23.25
CA ALA A 121 12.98 2.07 -24.36
C ALA A 121 12.21 0.74 -24.46
N GLY A 122 10.88 0.84 -24.58
CA GLY A 122 10.00 -0.33 -24.69
C GLY A 122 9.57 -0.94 -23.35
N ASP A 123 10.01 -0.40 -22.20
CA ASP A 123 9.53 -0.88 -20.90
C ASP A 123 8.04 -0.58 -20.67
N VAL A 124 7.51 0.52 -21.24
CA VAL A 124 6.10 0.87 -21.13
C VAL A 124 5.55 1.41 -22.44
N LEU A 125 4.43 0.84 -22.88
CA LEU A 125 3.55 1.39 -23.90
C LEU A 125 2.16 1.57 -23.32
N ALA A 126 1.48 2.64 -23.70
CA ALA A 126 0.11 2.88 -23.29
C ALA A 126 -0.79 3.15 -24.49
N SER A 127 -2.06 2.78 -24.40
CA SER A 127 -3.07 3.26 -25.34
C SER A 127 -3.40 4.73 -25.04
N LEU A 128 -3.78 5.50 -26.06
CA LEU A 128 -4.30 6.87 -25.97
C LEU A 128 -3.32 7.97 -25.53
N THR A 129 -2.16 7.61 -24.99
CA THR A 129 -1.10 8.57 -24.63
C THR A 129 0.28 8.00 -24.94
N THR A 130 1.19 8.89 -25.32
CA THR A 130 2.63 8.58 -25.30
C THR A 130 3.10 8.54 -23.85
N MET A 131 3.90 7.55 -23.49
CA MET A 131 4.55 7.50 -22.18
C MET A 131 5.85 8.29 -22.21
N VAL A 132 6.04 9.17 -21.25
CA VAL A 132 7.20 10.05 -21.13
C VAL A 132 7.96 9.68 -19.86
N TRP A 133 9.27 9.46 -19.99
CA TRP A 133 10.13 9.22 -18.84
C TRP A 133 10.27 10.49 -17.99
N ASN A 134 9.91 10.39 -16.72
CA ASN A 134 10.10 11.44 -15.72
C ASN A 134 11.30 11.06 -14.84
N ALA A 135 12.46 11.65 -15.15
CA ALA A 135 13.71 11.36 -14.45
C ALA A 135 13.67 11.65 -12.94
N PRO A 136 13.12 12.78 -12.44
CA PRO A 136 13.01 13.04 -11.00
C PRO A 136 12.30 11.91 -10.21
N SER A 137 11.20 11.41 -10.75
CA SER A 137 10.38 10.37 -10.09
C SER A 137 10.75 8.94 -10.47
N LYS A 138 11.66 8.79 -11.44
CA LYS A 138 12.05 7.52 -12.06
C LYS A 138 10.85 6.69 -12.51
N ALA A 139 9.88 7.34 -13.15
CA ALA A 139 8.64 6.70 -13.59
C ALA A 139 8.27 7.16 -15.01
N TRP A 140 7.47 6.33 -15.68
CA TRP A 140 6.80 6.68 -16.92
C TRP A 140 5.45 7.34 -16.59
N THR A 141 5.21 8.52 -17.14
CA THR A 141 3.93 9.22 -17.01
C THR A 141 3.30 9.44 -18.38
N GLY A 142 1.97 9.39 -18.47
CA GLY A 142 1.28 9.81 -19.69
C GLY A 142 1.68 11.22 -20.11
N GLY A 143 1.86 11.47 -21.41
CA GLY A 143 2.14 12.77 -22.00
C GLY A 143 0.95 13.73 -21.99
N ALA A 144 -0.26 13.22 -21.81
CA ALA A 144 -1.49 14.00 -21.62
C ALA A 144 -2.23 13.57 -20.34
N THR A 145 -3.12 14.44 -19.85
CA THR A 145 -4.08 14.10 -18.81
C THR A 145 -5.11 13.11 -19.34
N MET A 146 -5.67 12.32 -18.42
CA MET A 146 -6.72 11.37 -18.78
C MET A 146 -8.08 12.07 -18.75
N ALA A 147 -8.82 12.00 -19.85
CA ALA A 147 -10.19 12.54 -19.93
C ALA A 147 -11.23 11.44 -19.66
N ASP A 148 -12.23 11.73 -18.84
CA ASP A 148 -13.36 10.85 -18.51
C ASP A 148 -14.16 10.45 -19.76
N SER A 149 -14.20 11.34 -20.77
CA SER A 149 -14.88 11.13 -22.05
C SER A 149 -14.12 10.21 -23.02
N SER A 150 -12.85 9.89 -22.75
CA SER A 150 -12.04 9.05 -23.65
C SER A 150 -12.28 7.55 -23.41
N LEU A 151 -13.12 6.95 -24.27
CA LEU A 151 -13.26 5.50 -24.55
C LEU A 151 -13.25 4.57 -23.30
N ASN A 152 -14.37 4.57 -22.56
CA ASN A 152 -14.68 3.61 -21.48
C ASN A 152 -13.77 3.64 -20.24
N ARG A 153 -13.05 4.75 -20.01
CA ARG A 153 -12.23 4.98 -18.80
C ARG A 153 -11.08 3.99 -18.63
N ARG A 154 -10.62 3.34 -19.71
CA ARG A 154 -9.60 2.28 -19.65
C ARG A 154 -8.38 2.66 -20.48
N MET A 155 -7.23 2.67 -19.83
CA MET A 155 -5.94 2.77 -20.51
C MET A 155 -5.22 1.44 -20.44
N THR A 156 -4.98 0.84 -21.61
CA THR A 156 -4.18 -0.38 -21.72
C THR A 156 -2.71 -0.01 -21.53
N VAL A 157 -2.02 -0.75 -20.69
CA VAL A 157 -0.58 -0.68 -20.47
C VAL A 157 0.04 -1.99 -20.92
N ARG A 158 1.05 -1.93 -21.78
CA ARG A 158 1.90 -3.07 -22.13
C ARG A 158 3.30 -2.83 -21.59
N LEU A 159 3.83 -3.81 -20.88
CA LEU A 159 5.15 -3.77 -20.27
C LEU A 159 6.18 -4.55 -21.09
N GLY A 160 7.43 -4.07 -21.05
CA GLY A 160 8.56 -4.74 -21.68
C GLY A 160 8.87 -6.10 -21.05
N PRO A 161 9.55 -7.01 -21.79
CA PRO A 161 9.86 -8.35 -21.30
C PRO A 161 10.71 -8.35 -20.03
N GLY A 162 11.60 -7.36 -19.87
CA GLY A 162 12.48 -7.24 -18.70
C GLY A 162 11.83 -6.68 -17.43
N VAL A 163 10.56 -6.27 -17.49
CA VAL A 163 9.83 -5.73 -16.33
C VAL A 163 9.29 -6.90 -15.48
N ALA A 164 9.84 -7.13 -14.30
CA ALA A 164 9.39 -8.18 -13.40
C ALA A 164 8.31 -7.70 -12.43
N PHE A 165 8.34 -6.43 -12.03
CA PHE A 165 7.28 -5.82 -11.22
C PHE A 165 6.93 -4.44 -11.76
N ALA A 166 5.69 -3.99 -11.52
CA ALA A 166 5.27 -2.65 -11.88
C ALA A 166 4.35 -2.02 -10.84
N GLN A 167 4.52 -0.72 -10.61
CA GLN A 167 3.48 0.14 -10.07
C GLN A 167 2.63 0.65 -11.23
N ILE A 168 1.31 0.46 -11.19
CA ILE A 168 0.38 0.95 -12.23
C ILE A 168 -0.74 1.73 -11.54
N GLY A 169 -0.87 3.01 -11.87
CA GLY A 169 -1.74 3.92 -11.13
C GLY A 169 -1.98 5.27 -11.79
N VAL A 170 -2.44 6.22 -10.97
CA VAL A 170 -2.78 7.59 -11.38
C VAL A 170 -2.12 8.58 -10.43
N VAL A 171 -1.62 9.69 -10.98
CA VAL A 171 -1.03 10.81 -10.22
C VAL A 171 -1.62 12.14 -10.68
N GLY A 172 -1.69 13.14 -9.78
CA GLY A 172 -2.20 14.48 -10.13
C GLY A 172 -1.31 15.29 -11.09
N LEU A 173 0.01 15.02 -11.11
CA LEU A 173 1.10 15.68 -11.87
C LEU A 173 0.92 17.18 -12.21
N ASP A 174 0.03 17.54 -13.13
CA ASP A 174 -0.26 18.92 -13.59
C ASP A 174 -1.10 19.75 -12.63
N GLY A 175 -1.64 19.12 -11.58
CA GLY A 175 -2.48 19.78 -10.59
C GLY A 175 -3.02 18.81 -9.56
N ALA A 176 -3.86 19.33 -8.67
CA ALA A 176 -4.58 18.47 -7.75
C ALA A 176 -5.69 17.70 -8.49
N ILE A 177 -5.92 16.45 -8.07
CA ILE A 177 -7.02 15.61 -8.58
C ILE A 177 -7.80 15.01 -7.43
N GLU A 178 -9.11 14.85 -7.58
CA GLU A 178 -9.93 14.17 -6.58
C GLU A 178 -10.28 12.76 -7.07
N LEU A 179 -9.57 11.75 -6.55
CA LEU A 179 -9.68 10.36 -7.00
C LEU A 179 -10.74 9.61 -6.18
N GLU A 180 -11.73 9.03 -6.87
CA GLU A 180 -12.85 8.32 -6.27
C GLU A 180 -12.65 6.81 -6.26
N ALA A 181 -12.26 6.22 -7.40
CA ALA A 181 -12.12 4.77 -7.54
C ALA A 181 -10.96 4.40 -8.47
N LEU A 182 -10.37 3.22 -8.24
CA LEU A 182 -9.28 2.69 -9.06
C LEU A 182 -9.45 1.18 -9.27
N ARG A 183 -9.28 0.72 -10.52
CA ARG A 183 -9.39 -0.69 -10.90
C ARG A 183 -8.27 -1.08 -11.83
N LEU A 184 -7.71 -2.27 -11.61
CA LEU A 184 -6.74 -2.89 -12.50
C LEU A 184 -7.32 -4.16 -13.07
N TYR A 185 -7.23 -4.27 -14.39
CA TYR A 185 -7.57 -5.48 -15.12
C TYR A 185 -6.34 -6.06 -15.80
N GLY A 186 -6.36 -7.37 -16.02
CA GLY A 186 -5.37 -8.10 -16.80
C GLY A 186 -6.02 -9.00 -17.84
N LEU A 187 -5.19 -9.66 -18.63
CA LEU A 187 -5.64 -10.71 -19.53
C LEU A 187 -6.07 -11.96 -18.73
N PRO A 188 -7.02 -12.76 -19.25
CA PRO A 188 -7.55 -13.91 -18.51
C PRO A 188 -6.55 -15.08 -18.42
N GLU A 189 -5.55 -15.13 -19.30
CA GLU A 189 -4.51 -16.18 -19.31
C GLU A 189 -3.63 -16.19 -18.05
N ASP A 190 -3.38 -15.03 -17.45
CA ASP A 190 -2.46 -14.89 -16.32
C ASP A 190 -3.17 -14.23 -15.14
N ALA A 191 -2.84 -14.71 -13.93
CA ALA A 191 -3.35 -14.19 -12.67
C ALA A 191 -2.19 -13.64 -11.84
N PRO A 192 -1.58 -12.51 -12.25
CA PRO A 192 -0.43 -11.96 -11.54
C PRO A 192 -0.79 -11.57 -10.11
N ALA A 193 0.16 -11.74 -9.20
CA ALA A 193 0.00 -11.35 -7.81
C ALA A 193 -0.02 -9.82 -7.67
N LEU A 194 -0.91 -9.32 -6.80
CA LEU A 194 -0.82 -7.97 -6.26
C LEU A 194 -0.01 -8.01 -4.97
N LEU A 195 0.99 -7.13 -4.85
CA LEU A 195 1.97 -7.21 -3.77
C LEU A 195 1.61 -6.35 -2.55
N CYS A 196 0.81 -5.29 -2.72
CA CYS A 196 0.40 -4.43 -1.61
C CYS A 196 -0.31 -5.26 -0.53
N GLY A 197 0.18 -5.16 0.71
CA GLY A 197 -0.32 -5.88 1.88
C GLY A 197 0.18 -7.30 2.02
N THR A 198 1.08 -7.76 1.14
CA THR A 198 1.78 -9.03 1.31
C THR A 198 3.03 -8.85 2.17
N PRO A 199 3.57 -9.91 2.79
CA PRO A 199 4.85 -9.83 3.49
C PRO A 199 6.02 -9.36 2.62
N ALA A 200 5.96 -9.58 1.29
CA ALA A 200 6.97 -9.13 0.35
C ALA A 200 6.92 -7.62 0.10
N LEU A 201 5.77 -6.99 0.29
CA LEU A 201 5.59 -5.55 0.21
C LEU A 201 4.48 -5.10 1.19
N PRO A 202 4.82 -4.90 2.48
CA PRO A 202 3.88 -4.56 3.55
C PRO A 202 3.45 -3.08 3.48
N VAL A 203 3.04 -2.64 2.28
CA VAL A 203 2.52 -1.32 1.96
C VAL A 203 1.06 -1.43 1.56
N GLY A 204 0.25 -0.41 1.85
CA GLY A 204 -1.17 -0.46 1.58
C GLY A 204 -1.92 -1.44 2.50
N GLN A 205 -1.34 -1.75 3.67
CA GLN A 205 -2.02 -2.49 4.73
C GLN A 205 -2.26 -1.60 5.94
N ARG A 206 -3.30 -1.93 6.69
CA ARG A 206 -3.71 -1.22 7.90
C ARG A 206 -3.23 -1.92 9.18
N GLU A 207 -2.96 -3.21 9.10
CA GLU A 207 -2.62 -4.06 10.22
C GLU A 207 -1.14 -4.39 10.17
N PHE A 208 -0.48 -4.23 11.31
CA PHE A 208 0.94 -4.52 11.52
C PHE A 208 1.06 -5.37 12.78
N ALA A 209 1.90 -6.39 12.76
CA ALA A 209 2.05 -7.27 13.91
C ALA A 209 3.50 -7.71 14.10
N ALA A 210 3.84 -8.06 15.33
CA ALA A 210 5.11 -8.67 15.69
C ALA A 210 4.88 -9.68 16.81
N GLU A 211 5.76 -10.68 16.89
CA GLU A 211 5.82 -11.62 18.00
C GLU A 211 7.22 -11.64 18.59
N VAL A 212 7.31 -11.63 19.91
CA VAL A 212 8.57 -11.70 20.65
C VAL A 212 8.45 -12.66 21.83
N ALA A 213 9.55 -13.28 22.23
CA ALA A 213 9.61 -13.95 23.51
C ALA A 213 9.76 -12.89 24.61
N TRP A 214 8.90 -12.95 25.63
CA TRP A 214 9.01 -12.12 26.82
C TRP A 214 9.19 -12.98 28.06
N ASP A 215 10.37 -12.87 28.67
CA ASP A 215 10.62 -13.33 30.02
C ASP A 215 10.21 -12.21 30.99
N LEU A 216 9.04 -12.36 31.61
CA LEU A 216 8.47 -11.32 32.46
C LEU A 216 9.21 -11.34 33.80
N PRO A 217 9.79 -10.22 34.27
CA PRO A 217 10.43 -10.22 35.58
C PRO A 217 9.41 -10.54 36.67
N SER A 218 9.85 -11.17 37.76
CA SER A 218 8.99 -11.44 38.92
C SER A 218 8.35 -10.14 39.42
N LEU A 219 7.02 -10.08 39.40
CA LEU A 219 6.24 -8.90 39.74
C LEU A 219 5.63 -9.04 41.14
N ALA A 220 6.05 -8.19 42.08
CA ALA A 220 5.38 -8.04 43.38
C ALA A 220 3.90 -7.58 43.21
N PRO A 221 3.05 -7.68 44.24
CA PRO A 221 1.67 -7.18 44.18
C PRO A 221 1.58 -5.73 43.67
N GLY A 222 0.79 -5.50 42.62
CA GLY A 222 0.60 -4.18 42.01
C GLY A 222 1.76 -3.69 41.13
N ALA A 223 2.90 -4.41 41.07
CA ALA A 223 4.04 -4.03 40.25
C ALA A 223 3.76 -4.18 38.75
N THR A 224 4.54 -3.47 37.94
CA THR A 224 4.45 -3.51 36.47
C THR A 224 5.79 -3.86 35.84
N GLY A 225 5.72 -4.62 34.73
CA GLY A 225 6.81 -4.85 33.80
C GLY A 225 6.51 -4.18 32.46
N LEU A 226 7.53 -3.66 31.80
CA LEU A 226 7.41 -2.99 30.50
C LEU A 226 8.30 -3.68 29.47
N LEU A 227 7.81 -3.78 28.24
CA LEU A 227 8.59 -4.20 27.08
C LEU A 227 8.23 -3.34 25.87
N ASP A 228 9.26 -2.80 25.20
CA ASP A 228 9.08 -2.12 23.92
C ASP A 228 9.28 -3.13 22.78
N VAL A 229 8.22 -3.35 22.00
CA VAL A 229 8.19 -4.29 20.88
C VAL A 229 8.27 -3.51 19.57
N THR A 230 9.23 -3.88 18.72
CA THR A 230 9.36 -3.30 17.37
C THR A 230 8.23 -3.82 16.48
N VAL A 231 7.34 -2.92 16.06
CA VAL A 231 6.26 -3.20 15.10
C VAL A 231 6.41 -2.24 13.93
N THR A 232 7.16 -2.63 12.89
CA THR A 232 7.45 -1.77 11.74
C THR A 232 6.16 -1.30 11.07
N GLY A 233 6.01 0.02 10.90
CA GLY A 233 4.84 0.68 10.35
C GLY A 233 3.90 1.28 11.40
N SER A 234 4.05 0.93 12.68
CA SER A 234 3.28 1.56 13.77
C SER A 234 3.69 3.02 13.96
N ARG A 235 2.72 3.85 14.34
CA ARG A 235 2.87 5.27 14.64
C ARG A 235 2.15 5.58 15.95
N GLN A 236 2.60 6.64 16.60
CA GLN A 236 1.95 7.12 17.82
C GLN A 236 0.45 7.39 17.58
N GLY A 237 -0.39 6.92 18.50
CA GLY A 237 -1.85 7.08 18.43
C GLY A 237 -2.59 6.00 17.64
N ASP A 238 -1.88 5.03 17.05
CA ASP A 238 -2.52 3.84 16.49
C ASP A 238 -3.19 2.99 17.57
N LEU A 239 -4.19 2.20 17.17
CA LEU A 239 -4.82 1.23 18.06
C LEU A 239 -3.88 0.04 18.23
N ALA A 240 -3.42 -0.20 19.45
CA ALA A 240 -2.53 -1.31 19.77
C ALA A 240 -3.27 -2.36 20.61
N TYR A 241 -2.99 -3.63 20.32
CA TYR A 241 -3.49 -4.79 21.03
C TYR A 241 -2.32 -5.72 21.34
N THR A 242 -2.44 -6.45 22.43
CA THR A 242 -1.42 -7.40 22.88
C THR A 242 -2.10 -8.67 23.39
N ALA A 243 -1.44 -9.79 23.16
CA ALA A 243 -1.84 -11.09 23.67
C ALA A 243 -0.59 -11.84 24.13
N LEU A 244 -0.66 -12.43 25.33
CA LEU A 244 0.41 -13.26 25.87
C LEU A 244 -0.02 -14.71 25.80
N ALA A 245 0.81 -15.57 25.22
CA ALA A 245 0.60 -17.00 25.09
C ALA A 245 0.90 -17.73 26.42
N ALA A 246 0.25 -17.30 27.50
CA ALA A 246 0.36 -17.90 28.82
C ALA A 246 -0.99 -17.82 29.55
N SER A 247 -1.35 -18.89 30.27
CA SER A 247 -2.54 -18.89 31.12
C SER A 247 -2.23 -18.17 32.43
N THR A 248 -2.65 -16.92 32.55
CA THR A 248 -2.48 -16.12 33.77
C THR A 248 -3.78 -15.43 34.14
N ARG A 249 -4.16 -15.54 35.42
CA ARG A 249 -5.32 -14.84 36.01
C ARG A 249 -4.94 -13.54 36.73
N PHE A 250 -3.64 -13.27 36.85
CA PHE A 250 -3.09 -12.21 37.68
C PHE A 250 -2.30 -11.16 36.90
N ILE A 251 -2.14 -11.35 35.59
CA ILE A 251 -1.50 -10.35 34.73
C ILE A 251 -2.55 -9.67 33.87
N GLU A 252 -2.65 -8.37 34.04
CA GLU A 252 -3.33 -7.47 33.11
C GLU A 252 -2.32 -6.96 32.09
N LEU A 253 -2.70 -6.95 30.82
CA LEU A 253 -1.87 -6.43 29.73
C LEU A 253 -2.49 -5.15 29.16
N ASP A 254 -1.64 -4.18 28.89
CA ASP A 254 -1.99 -2.99 28.11
C ASP A 254 -0.93 -2.75 27.04
N ALA A 255 -1.32 -2.13 25.93
CA ALA A 255 -0.44 -1.82 24.82
C ALA A 255 -0.68 -0.41 24.31
N THR A 256 0.39 0.36 24.14
CA THR A 256 0.34 1.71 23.59
C THR A 256 1.32 1.83 22.44
N ALA A 257 0.86 2.32 21.28
CA ALA A 257 1.74 2.73 20.19
C ALA A 257 2.56 3.95 20.65
N TRP A 258 3.77 3.69 21.15
CA TRP A 258 4.56 4.61 21.94
C TRP A 258 5.34 5.59 21.08
N SER A 259 6.02 5.07 20.05
CA SER A 259 6.80 5.85 19.12
C SER A 259 6.75 5.22 17.72
N ASN A 260 7.48 5.80 16.77
CA ASN A 260 7.56 5.25 15.42
C ASN A 260 8.14 3.83 15.47
N ASN A 261 7.40 2.88 14.90
CA ASN A 261 7.74 1.47 14.83
C ASN A 261 7.85 0.77 16.19
N ALA A 262 7.33 1.33 17.29
CA ALA A 262 7.44 0.73 18.61
C ALA A 262 6.11 0.78 19.38
N VAL A 263 5.73 -0.38 19.94
CA VAL A 263 4.61 -0.52 20.86
C VAL A 263 5.16 -0.85 22.23
N ARG A 264 4.77 -0.06 23.23
CA ARG A 264 5.06 -0.36 24.62
C ARG A 264 3.96 -1.26 25.17
N VAL A 265 4.35 -2.43 25.65
CA VAL A 265 3.46 -3.35 26.36
C VAL A 265 3.74 -3.24 27.86
N MET A 266 2.67 -3.08 28.63
CA MET A 266 2.70 -3.15 30.08
C MET A 266 2.06 -4.46 30.52
N ALA A 267 2.72 -5.16 31.44
CA ALA A 267 2.14 -6.24 32.22
C ALA A 267 2.04 -5.78 33.67
N ARG A 268 0.84 -5.85 34.26
CA ARG A 268 0.61 -5.48 35.66
C ARG A 268 0.17 -6.70 36.46
N ASN A 269 0.82 -6.94 37.59
CA ASN A 269 0.32 -7.91 38.55
C ASN A 269 -0.87 -7.33 39.33
N ILE A 270 -2.08 -7.82 39.05
CA ILE A 270 -3.33 -7.42 39.71
C ILE A 270 -3.63 -8.24 40.97
N SER A 271 -2.78 -9.21 41.33
CA SER A 271 -2.89 -9.91 42.62
C SER A 271 -2.62 -8.94 43.77
N PRO A 272 -3.49 -8.89 44.80
CA PRO A 272 -3.28 -8.02 45.95
C PRO A 272 -2.22 -8.54 46.93
N THR A 273 -1.86 -9.83 46.84
CA THR A 273 -1.06 -10.49 47.89
C THR A 273 0.07 -11.37 47.35
N ALA A 274 0.01 -11.83 46.10
CA ALA A 274 1.00 -12.77 45.56
C ALA A 274 1.95 -12.07 44.59
N THR A 275 3.25 -12.32 44.78
CA THR A 275 4.23 -12.13 43.72
C THR A 275 3.94 -13.13 42.60
N PHE A 276 4.02 -12.67 41.36
CA PHE A 276 3.82 -13.49 40.18
C PHE A 276 5.12 -13.60 39.39
N ASP A 277 5.52 -14.83 39.08
CA ASP A 277 6.70 -15.13 38.28
C ASP A 277 6.27 -15.99 37.09
N LEU A 278 6.57 -15.52 35.89
CA LEU A 278 6.19 -16.17 34.65
C LEU A 278 7.45 -16.41 33.84
N GLY A 279 7.71 -17.67 33.53
CA GLY A 279 8.79 -17.99 32.59
C GLY A 279 8.53 -17.41 31.19
N PRO A 280 9.50 -17.55 30.27
CA PRO A 280 9.39 -17.00 28.93
C PRO A 280 8.11 -17.44 28.21
N ALA A 281 7.37 -16.47 27.66
CA ALA A 281 6.16 -16.72 26.87
C ALA A 281 6.14 -15.86 25.60
N THR A 282 5.45 -16.33 24.55
CA THR A 282 5.28 -15.55 23.33
C THR A 282 4.31 -14.41 23.58
N LEU A 283 4.75 -13.19 23.28
CA LEU A 283 3.95 -11.98 23.26
C LEU A 283 3.65 -11.60 21.81
N SER A 284 2.39 -11.62 21.42
CA SER A 284 1.92 -11.16 20.12
C SER A 284 1.37 -9.74 20.25
N VAL A 285 1.88 -8.82 19.44
CA VAL A 285 1.47 -7.41 19.43
C VAL A 285 0.94 -7.06 18.05
N ALA A 286 -0.23 -6.44 18.00
CA ALA A 286 -0.86 -5.98 16.77
C ALA A 286 -1.21 -4.50 16.86
N VAL A 287 -1.07 -3.81 15.73
CA VAL A 287 -1.39 -2.40 15.57
C VAL A 287 -2.28 -2.23 14.35
N THR A 288 -3.38 -1.50 14.52
CA THR A 288 -4.36 -1.23 13.47
C THR A 288 -4.48 0.28 13.24
N LYS A 289 -4.24 0.74 12.02
CA LYS A 289 -4.49 2.14 11.65
C LYS A 289 -5.99 2.43 11.66
N ARG A 290 -6.40 3.63 12.05
CA ARG A 290 -7.80 4.03 11.97
C ARG A 290 -8.18 4.32 10.52
N ARG A 291 -9.39 3.92 10.11
CA ARG A 291 -10.00 4.48 8.90
C ARG A 291 -10.20 5.97 9.09
N ILE A 292 -10.24 6.70 7.99
CA ILE A 292 -10.62 8.11 8.04
C ILE A 292 -12.13 8.21 8.35
N PRO A 293 -12.55 8.92 9.41
CA PRO A 293 -13.96 9.09 9.77
C PRO A 293 -14.70 9.85 8.68
#